data_AF-A0A4V3C9S3-F1
#
_entry.id   AF-A0A4V3C9S3-F1
#
_cell.length_a   1.000
_cell.length_b   1.000
_cell.length_c   1.000
_cell.angle_alpha   90.00
_cell.angle_beta   90.00
_cell.angle_gamma   90.00
#
_symmetry.space_group_name_H-M   'P 1'
#
loop_
_entity.id
_entity.type
_entity.pdbx_description
1 polymer ?
#
loop_
_entity_poly.entity_id
_entity_poly.type
_entity_poly.pdbx_seq_one_letter_code
_entity_poly.pdbx_strand_id
1 'polypeptide(L)'
;MFAHDFRRLGPAASLELMSDREIGAPAGPPTGADPELVLSQPDFAQAVRAALRALHRPDLLASNPLLRSRLVRDHGDPSADTLRALLLEAAESLRADPRDDKPFRAVDRTYLRPAATQERAAEVLGLPFTTYRRHLARGVGRIVDWLWTRELHGPPG
;
A
#
# COMPACT_ATOMS: atom_id res chain seq x y z
N MET A 1 25.58 14.08 -2.82
CA MET A 1 24.80 15.00 -3.69
C MET A 1 23.84 14.14 -4.48
N PHE A 2 22.63 13.89 -3.96
CA PHE A 2 21.65 13.03 -4.62
C PHE A 2 20.50 13.90 -5.12
N ALA A 3 20.58 14.30 -6.39
CA ALA A 3 19.45 14.82 -7.13
C ALA A 3 18.86 13.66 -7.92
N HIS A 4 17.78 13.07 -7.43
CA HIS A 4 16.96 12.19 -8.25
C HIS A 4 15.76 12.99 -8.75
N ASP A 5 15.93 13.53 -9.96
CA ASP A 5 14.88 14.19 -10.74
C ASP A 5 13.99 13.11 -11.37
N PHE A 6 12.91 12.73 -10.69
CA PHE A 6 11.90 11.79 -11.22
C PHE A 6 10.74 12.57 -11.83
N ARG A 7 11.02 13.26 -12.93
CA ARG A 7 9.98 13.79 -13.80
C ARG A 7 9.36 12.66 -14.62
N ARG A 8 8.03 12.59 -14.53
CA ARG A 8 7.05 11.95 -15.45
C ARG A 8 6.79 10.46 -15.26
N LEU A 9 5.79 10.16 -14.44
CA LEU A 9 4.78 9.15 -14.78
C LEU A 9 3.40 9.79 -14.61
N GLY A 10 2.71 9.95 -15.74
CA GLY A 10 1.40 10.60 -15.82
C GLY A 10 0.30 9.73 -15.21
N PRO A 11 -0.75 10.33 -14.64
CA PRO A 11 -1.87 9.59 -14.07
C PRO A 11 -2.86 9.20 -15.16
N ALA A 12 -2.76 7.99 -15.70
CA ALA A 12 -3.85 7.37 -16.46
C ALA A 12 -3.73 5.83 -16.40
N ALA A 13 -4.87 5.16 -16.24
CA ALA A 13 -5.07 3.69 -16.17
C ALA A 13 -5.04 3.04 -14.76
N SER A 14 -5.96 3.47 -13.87
CA SER A 14 -6.39 2.61 -12.75
C SER A 14 -7.90 2.71 -12.49
N LEU A 15 -8.66 2.94 -13.56
CA LEU A 15 -10.08 2.63 -13.63
C LEU A 15 -10.22 1.55 -14.72
N GLU A 16 -11.03 0.52 -14.45
CA GLU A 16 -11.30 -0.68 -15.25
C GLU A 16 -10.29 -1.84 -15.14
N LEU A 17 -10.54 -2.76 -14.20
CA LEU A 17 -10.96 -4.14 -14.49
C LEU A 17 -11.31 -4.85 -13.17
N MET A 18 -12.55 -4.68 -12.71
CA MET A 18 -13.21 -5.54 -11.71
C MET A 18 -14.51 -6.15 -12.30
N SER A 19 -14.39 -6.66 -13.52
CA SER A 19 -15.33 -7.56 -14.22
C SER A 19 -14.43 -8.38 -15.16
N ASP A 20 -14.36 -9.70 -15.19
CA ASP A 20 -15.28 -10.79 -14.86
C ASP A 20 -14.57 -11.88 -14.05
N ARG A 21 -15.29 -12.48 -13.11
CA ARG A 21 -14.93 -13.78 -12.54
C ARG A 21 -15.82 -14.82 -13.21
N GLU A 22 -15.33 -15.47 -14.27
CA GLU A 22 -15.99 -16.64 -14.86
C GLU A 22 -15.04 -17.87 -14.92
N ILE A 23 -15.34 -18.80 -14.03
CA ILE A 23 -15.23 -20.28 -14.01
C ILE A 23 -14.34 -21.01 -15.04
N GLY A 24 -13.40 -21.84 -14.53
CA GLY A 24 -13.12 -23.18 -15.11
C GLY A 24 -11.69 -23.75 -14.95
N ALA A 25 -11.57 -24.83 -14.15
CA ALA A 25 -10.65 -25.99 -14.23
C ALA A 25 -9.72 -26.26 -13.01
N PRO A 26 -9.55 -27.53 -12.58
CA PRO A 26 -8.95 -27.88 -11.29
C PRO A 26 -7.43 -27.93 -11.35
N ALA A 27 -6.75 -27.17 -10.49
CA ALA A 27 -5.32 -27.33 -10.27
C ALA A 27 -5.10 -28.41 -9.20
N GLY A 28 -4.37 -29.47 -9.55
CA GLY A 28 -3.87 -30.47 -8.59
C GLY A 28 -2.97 -29.84 -7.51
N PRO A 29 -2.71 -30.54 -6.40
CA PRO A 29 -2.08 -29.93 -5.24
C PRO A 29 -0.60 -29.63 -5.53
N PRO A 30 -0.12 -28.38 -5.36
CA PRO A 30 1.32 -28.13 -5.37
C PRO A 30 1.91 -28.63 -4.04
N THR A 31 2.59 -29.79 -4.09
CA THR A 31 3.60 -30.15 -3.09
C THR A 31 4.95 -29.66 -3.61
N GLY A 32 5.54 -28.70 -2.91
CA GLY A 32 6.88 -28.20 -3.19
C GLY A 32 7.12 -26.93 -2.39
N ALA A 33 8.19 -26.90 -1.59
CA ALA A 33 8.61 -25.80 -0.74
C ALA A 33 8.31 -24.43 -1.35
N ASP A 34 7.62 -23.56 -0.61
CA ASP A 34 7.12 -22.27 -1.07
C ASP A 34 8.22 -21.53 -1.84
N PRO A 35 8.13 -21.44 -3.18
CA PRO A 35 9.05 -20.62 -3.94
C PRO A 35 8.80 -19.19 -3.44
N GLU A 36 9.87 -18.58 -2.94
CA GLU A 36 9.91 -17.19 -2.51
C GLU A 36 9.10 -16.34 -3.49
N LEU A 37 7.88 -15.97 -3.10
CA LEU A 37 6.97 -15.20 -3.94
C LEU A 37 7.54 -13.78 -4.01
N VAL A 38 8.48 -13.58 -4.92
CA VAL A 38 8.96 -12.26 -5.30
C VAL A 38 7.84 -11.60 -6.07
N LEU A 39 7.07 -10.76 -5.38
CA LEU A 39 6.02 -9.97 -6.02
C LEU A 39 6.68 -9.02 -7.04
N SER A 40 6.11 -8.97 -8.24
CA SER A 40 6.44 -7.90 -9.18
C SER A 40 6.09 -6.55 -8.55
N GLN A 41 6.75 -5.47 -8.95
CA GLN A 41 6.42 -4.13 -8.46
C GLN A 41 4.92 -3.79 -8.55
N PRO A 42 4.20 -4.06 -9.67
CA PRO A 42 2.77 -3.77 -9.74
C PRO A 42 1.94 -4.66 -8.81
N ASP A 43 2.28 -5.94 -8.65
CA ASP A 43 1.57 -6.85 -7.72
C ASP A 43 1.79 -6.44 -6.27
N PHE A 44 3.02 -6.05 -5.93
CA PHE A 44 3.36 -5.49 -4.62
C PHE A 44 2.55 -4.22 -4.34
N ALA A 45 2.51 -3.30 -5.30
CA ALA A 45 1.73 -2.07 -5.18
C ALA A 45 0.22 -2.34 -5.00
N GLN A 46 -0.32 -3.34 -5.68
CA GLN A 46 -1.71 -3.78 -5.48
C GLN A 46 -1.93 -4.37 -4.09
N ALA A 47 -1.02 -5.22 -3.63
CA ALA A 47 -1.08 -5.83 -2.31
C ALA A 47 -1.02 -4.79 -1.18
N VAL A 48 -0.18 -3.74 -1.32
CA VAL A 48 -0.13 -2.60 -0.39
C VAL A 48 -1.47 -1.85 -0.36
N ARG A 49 -2.07 -1.58 -1.53
CA ARG A 49 -3.40 -0.92 -1.60
C ARG A 49 -4.49 -1.76 -0.94
N ALA A 50 -4.47 -3.07 -1.16
CA ALA A 50 -5.39 -4.00 -0.50
C ALA A 50 -5.18 -3.99 1.03
N ALA A 51 -3.92 -4.00 1.49
CA ALA A 51 -3.58 -4.00 2.90
C ALA A 51 -4.01 -2.68 3.59
N LEU A 52 -3.81 -1.52 2.95
CA LEU A 52 -4.28 -0.22 3.48
C LEU A 52 -5.80 -0.18 3.66
N ARG A 53 -6.57 -0.74 2.72
CA ARG A 53 -8.04 -0.85 2.84
C ARG A 53 -8.45 -1.80 3.97
N ALA A 54 -7.62 -2.79 4.27
CA ALA A 54 -7.82 -3.79 5.31
C ALA A 54 -7.11 -3.47 6.63
N LEU A 55 -6.62 -2.24 6.85
CA LEU A 55 -5.73 -1.90 7.96
C LEU A 55 -6.28 -2.24 9.36
N HIS A 56 -7.61 -2.26 9.51
CA HIS A 56 -8.32 -2.58 10.76
C HIS A 56 -8.99 -3.97 10.73
N ARG A 57 -8.62 -4.82 9.77
CA ARG A 57 -9.17 -6.15 9.53
C ARG A 57 -8.03 -7.18 9.58
N PRO A 58 -7.63 -7.62 10.79
CA PRO A 58 -6.49 -8.53 10.95
C PRO A 58 -6.68 -9.85 10.19
N ASP A 59 -7.93 -10.31 10.07
CA ASP A 59 -8.35 -11.45 9.25
C ASP A 59 -7.94 -11.30 7.78
N LEU A 60 -8.15 -10.11 7.20
CA LEU A 60 -7.81 -9.83 5.80
C LEU A 60 -6.32 -9.57 5.63
N LEU A 61 -5.67 -8.92 6.60
CA LEU A 61 -4.21 -8.72 6.59
C LEU A 61 -3.46 -10.07 6.65
N ALA A 62 -3.96 -11.02 7.44
CA ALA A 62 -3.42 -12.39 7.54
C ALA A 62 -3.43 -13.17 6.21
N SER A 63 -4.27 -12.74 5.26
CA SER A 63 -4.36 -13.34 3.91
C SER A 63 -3.61 -12.56 2.83
N ASN A 64 -2.99 -11.43 3.19
CA ASN A 64 -2.36 -10.55 2.22
C ASN A 64 -1.02 -11.15 1.73
N PRO A 65 -0.73 -11.13 0.42
CA PRO A 65 0.51 -11.72 -0.11
C PRO A 65 1.79 -11.02 0.38
N LEU A 66 1.71 -9.79 0.89
CA LEU A 66 2.86 -9.11 1.52
C LEU A 66 3.41 -9.86 2.72
N LEU A 67 2.66 -10.73 3.39
CA LEU A 67 3.21 -11.55 4.49
C LEU A 67 4.33 -12.48 4.04
N ARG A 68 4.39 -12.81 2.75
CA ARG A 68 5.46 -13.61 2.14
C ARG A 68 6.57 -12.75 1.53
N SER A 69 6.49 -11.42 1.64
CA SER A 69 7.54 -10.51 1.16
C SER A 69 8.74 -10.52 2.10
N ARG A 70 9.93 -10.18 1.60
CA ARG A 70 11.12 -10.11 2.43
C ARG A 70 10.99 -9.03 3.50
N LEU A 71 10.37 -7.90 3.15
CA LEU A 71 10.07 -6.78 4.01
C LEU A 71 9.43 -7.20 5.35
N VAL A 72 8.42 -8.08 5.31
CA VAL A 72 7.72 -8.52 6.53
C VAL A 72 8.60 -9.47 7.35
N ARG A 73 9.29 -10.41 6.69
CA ARG A 73 10.18 -11.37 7.36
C ARG A 73 11.37 -10.69 8.05
N ASP A 74 11.94 -9.68 7.39
CA ASP A 74 13.08 -8.92 7.92
C ASP A 74 12.66 -8.02 9.10
N HIS A 75 11.38 -7.64 9.18
CA HIS A 75 10.85 -6.82 10.26
C HIS A 75 10.47 -7.63 11.51
N GLY A 76 10.13 -8.92 11.36
CA GLY A 76 9.78 -9.80 12.47
C GLY A 76 8.96 -11.02 12.06
N ASP A 77 8.11 -11.49 12.98
CA ASP A 77 7.20 -12.62 12.72
C ASP A 77 6.21 -12.25 11.60
N PRO A 78 6.03 -13.07 10.54
CA PRO A 78 5.11 -12.81 9.44
C PRO A 78 3.62 -12.85 9.83
N SER A 79 3.17 -11.80 10.52
CA SER A 79 1.83 -11.69 11.08
C SER A 79 1.08 -10.46 10.56
N ALA A 80 -0.25 -10.49 10.72
CA ALA A 80 -1.11 -9.34 10.42
C ALA A 80 -0.69 -8.08 11.18
N ASP A 81 -0.21 -8.23 12.43
CA ASP A 81 0.24 -7.12 13.27
C ASP A 81 1.54 -6.52 12.76
N THR A 82 2.50 -7.36 12.33
CA THR A 82 3.75 -6.92 11.70
C THR A 82 3.48 -6.14 10.41
N LEU A 83 2.60 -6.67 9.55
CA LEU A 83 2.20 -5.97 8.33
C LEU A 83 1.50 -4.64 8.63
N ARG A 84 0.62 -4.62 9.63
CA ARG A 84 -0.04 -3.40 10.09
C ARG A 84 0.97 -2.37 10.59
N ALA A 85 1.95 -2.78 11.40
CA ALA A 85 2.99 -1.91 11.91
C ALA A 85 3.83 -1.28 10.78
N LEU A 86 4.23 -2.07 9.78
CA LEU A 86 4.96 -1.58 8.60
C LEU A 86 4.16 -0.55 7.80
N LEU A 87 2.85 -0.77 7.62
CA LEU A 87 2.00 0.20 6.92
C LEU A 87 1.88 1.53 7.70
N LEU A 88 1.82 1.45 9.03
CA LEU A 88 1.79 2.64 9.89
C LEU A 88 3.14 3.39 9.87
N GLU A 89 4.27 2.68 9.92
CA GLU A 89 5.61 3.28 9.79
C GLU A 89 5.77 3.97 8.43
N ALA A 90 5.35 3.30 7.35
CA ALA A 90 5.41 3.87 6.01
C ALA A 90 4.53 5.12 5.89
N ALA A 91 3.32 5.11 6.45
CA ALA A 91 2.45 6.28 6.47
C ALA A 91 3.07 7.44 7.27
N GLU A 92 3.65 7.16 8.44
CA GLU A 92 4.29 8.17 9.30
C GLU A 92 5.52 8.79 8.63
N SER A 93 6.25 8.01 7.81
CA SER A 93 7.43 8.49 7.07
C SER A 93 7.13 9.67 6.14
N LEU A 94 5.88 9.82 5.66
CA LEU A 94 5.47 10.96 4.83
C LEU A 94 5.60 12.30 5.58
N ARG A 95 5.54 12.30 6.92
CA ARG A 95 5.65 13.52 7.71
C ARG A 95 7.07 14.11 7.72
N ALA A 96 8.06 13.35 7.28
CA ALA A 96 9.44 13.83 7.18
C ALA A 96 9.63 14.89 6.08
N ASP A 97 8.77 14.92 5.04
CA ASP A 97 8.80 15.93 3.98
C ASP A 97 7.58 16.86 4.06
N PRO A 98 7.75 18.18 4.25
CA PRO A 98 6.64 19.15 4.22
C PRO A 98 5.78 19.08 2.95
N ARG A 99 6.33 18.63 1.82
CA ARG A 99 5.60 18.47 0.55
C ARG A 99 4.58 17.33 0.59
N ASP A 100 4.69 16.44 1.57
CA ASP A 100 3.84 15.28 1.76
C ASP A 100 2.84 15.45 2.92
N ASP A 101 2.71 16.65 3.54
CA ASP A 101 1.70 16.94 4.59
C ASP A 101 0.26 16.70 4.10
N LYS A 102 -0.12 17.24 2.94
CA LYS A 102 -1.47 17.02 2.37
C LYS A 102 -1.71 15.55 1.98
N PRO A 103 -0.79 14.86 1.27
CA PRO A 103 -0.85 13.41 1.08
C PRO A 103 -1.01 12.61 2.37
N PHE A 104 -0.22 12.92 3.40
CA PHE A 104 -0.31 12.26 4.71
C PHE A 104 -1.70 12.45 5.33
N ARG A 105 -2.22 13.69 5.39
CA ARG A 105 -3.57 13.95 5.94
C ARG A 105 -4.67 13.19 5.21
N ALA A 106 -4.56 13.08 3.88
CA ALA A 106 -5.51 12.31 3.09
C ALA A 106 -5.43 10.81 3.43
N VAL A 107 -4.24 10.24 3.54
CA VAL A 107 -4.03 8.84 3.97
C VAL A 107 -4.53 8.62 5.40
N ASP A 108 -4.15 9.49 6.34
CA ASP A 108 -4.52 9.40 7.75
C ASP A 108 -6.03 9.35 7.91
N ARG A 109 -6.75 10.31 7.31
CA ARG A 109 -8.21 10.37 7.41
C ARG A 109 -8.93 9.24 6.67
N THR A 110 -8.28 8.59 5.70
CA THR A 110 -8.89 7.52 4.91
C THR A 110 -8.67 6.16 5.55
N TYR A 111 -7.47 5.88 6.02
CA TYR A 111 -7.07 4.53 6.46
C TYR A 111 -6.72 4.47 7.94
N LEU A 112 -5.92 5.38 8.49
CA LEU A 112 -5.44 5.28 9.88
C LEU A 112 -6.55 5.64 10.87
N ARG A 113 -7.27 6.73 10.58
CA ARG A 113 -8.40 7.26 11.33
C ARG A 113 -9.56 7.42 10.36
N PRO A 114 -10.21 6.31 9.95
CA PRO A 114 -11.12 6.30 8.82
C PRO A 114 -12.36 7.17 9.04
N ALA A 115 -12.76 7.88 7.99
CA ALA A 115 -14.09 8.50 7.91
C ALA A 115 -15.12 7.44 7.49
N ALA A 116 -16.41 7.75 7.68
CA ALA A 116 -17.48 6.89 7.18
C ALA A 116 -17.41 6.73 5.65
N THR A 117 -17.00 7.77 4.93
CA THR A 117 -16.79 7.78 3.47
C THR A 117 -15.60 8.66 3.09
N GLN A 118 -15.09 8.50 1.85
CA GLN A 118 -14.02 9.35 1.33
C GLN A 118 -14.45 10.80 1.12
N GLU A 119 -15.70 11.04 0.72
CA GLU A 119 -16.30 12.37 0.62
C GLU A 119 -16.31 13.04 1.99
N ARG A 120 -16.69 12.30 3.04
CA ARG A 120 -16.65 12.81 4.41
C ARG A 120 -15.22 13.06 4.89
N ALA A 121 -14.25 12.25 4.46
CA ALA A 121 -12.83 12.53 4.70
C ALA A 121 -12.41 13.85 4.05
N ALA A 122 -12.80 14.10 2.80
CA ALA A 122 -12.52 15.35 2.09
C ALA A 122 -13.14 16.57 2.79
N GLU A 123 -14.41 16.46 3.22
CA GLU A 123 -15.10 17.50 3.99
C GLU A 123 -14.39 17.83 5.30
N VAL A 124 -14.01 16.82 6.09
CA VAL A 124 -13.28 17.00 7.35
C VAL A 124 -11.94 17.69 7.12
N LEU A 125 -11.29 17.43 5.98
CA LEU A 125 -10.04 18.08 5.59
C LEU A 125 -10.24 19.46 4.95
N GLY A 126 -11.48 19.89 4.71
CA GLY A 126 -11.79 21.14 4.02
C GLY A 126 -11.33 21.17 2.55
N LEU A 127 -11.33 20.01 1.88
CA LEU A 127 -10.83 19.86 0.51
C LEU A 127 -11.94 19.53 -0.48
N PRO A 128 -11.90 20.07 -1.72
CA PRO A 128 -12.69 19.53 -2.82
C PRO A 128 -12.36 18.06 -3.06
N PHE A 129 -13.35 17.24 -3.38
CA PHE A 129 -13.18 15.79 -3.50
C PHE A 129 -12.11 15.38 -4.53
N THR A 130 -12.03 16.06 -5.68
CA THR A 130 -10.99 15.81 -6.71
C THR A 130 -9.58 16.10 -6.19
N THR A 131 -9.42 17.14 -5.36
CA THR A 131 -8.15 17.50 -4.72
C THR A 131 -7.78 16.50 -3.63
N TYR A 132 -8.75 16.09 -2.81
CA TYR A 132 -8.56 15.00 -1.85
C TYR A 132 -8.10 13.71 -2.55
N ARG A 133 -8.78 13.28 -3.62
CA ARG A 133 -8.41 12.05 -4.35
C ARG A 133 -7.00 12.11 -4.92
N ARG A 134 -6.58 13.27 -5.43
CA ARG A 134 -5.19 13.48 -5.90
C ARG A 134 -4.18 13.36 -4.76
N HIS A 135 -4.48 13.92 -3.59
CA HIS A 135 -3.61 13.78 -2.41
C HIS A 135 -3.56 12.35 -1.89
N LEU A 136 -4.71 11.66 -1.83
CA LEU A 136 -4.79 10.27 -1.44
C LEU A 136 -3.96 9.38 -2.38
N ALA A 137 -4.13 9.53 -3.69
CA ALA A 137 -3.36 8.76 -4.68
C ALA A 137 -1.85 9.00 -4.53
N ARG A 138 -1.44 10.26 -4.34
CA ARG A 138 -0.03 10.59 -4.08
C ARG A 138 0.47 9.96 -2.78
N GLY A 139 -0.28 10.04 -1.69
CA GLY A 139 0.12 9.48 -0.40
C GLY A 139 0.26 7.96 -0.44
N VAL A 140 -0.70 7.27 -1.07
CA VAL A 140 -0.62 5.83 -1.32
C VAL A 140 0.59 5.48 -2.19
N GLY A 141 0.87 6.26 -3.23
CA GLY A 141 2.07 6.09 -4.06
C GLY A 141 3.37 6.19 -3.25
N ARG A 142 3.49 7.23 -2.39
CA ARG A 142 4.67 7.40 -1.52
C ARG A 142 4.86 6.24 -0.55
N ILE A 143 3.78 5.69 0.00
CA ILE A 143 3.82 4.50 0.86
C ILE A 143 4.32 3.28 0.08
N VAL A 144 3.79 3.05 -1.13
CA VAL A 144 4.24 1.96 -2.01
C VAL A 144 5.73 2.10 -2.31
N ASP A 145 6.18 3.29 -2.72
CA ASP A 145 7.58 3.53 -3.06
C ASP A 145 8.52 3.27 -1.88
N TRP A 146 8.13 3.73 -0.68
CA TRP A 146 8.90 3.55 0.55
C TRP A 146 9.02 2.07 0.92
N LEU A 147 7.91 1.32 0.87
CA LEU A 147 7.89 -0.12 1.18
C LEU A 147 8.66 -0.92 0.12
N TRP A 148 8.51 -0.57 -1.16
CA TRP A 148 9.19 -1.23 -2.26
C TRP A 148 10.71 -1.04 -2.20
N THR A 149 11.17 0.16 -1.86
CA THR A 149 12.61 0.42 -1.68
C THR A 149 13.20 -0.50 -0.61
N ARG A 150 12.47 -0.74 0.50
CA ARG A 150 12.90 -1.66 1.57
C ARG A 150 12.79 -3.13 1.17
N GLU A 151 11.80 -3.51 0.37
CA GLU A 151 11.73 -4.88 -0.19
C GLU A 151 12.98 -5.19 -1.03
N LEU A 152 13.44 -4.24 -1.85
CA LEU A 152 14.62 -4.42 -2.69
C LEU A 152 15.93 -4.40 -1.88
N HIS A 153 16.08 -3.45 -0.95
CA HIS A 153 17.38 -3.19 -0.30
C HIS A 153 17.52 -3.80 1.11
N GLY A 154 16.43 -4.26 1.73
CA GLY A 154 16.42 -4.72 3.12
C GLY A 154 16.30 -3.55 4.09
N PRO A 155 16.15 -3.81 5.40
CA PRO A 155 16.18 -2.74 6.39
C PRO A 155 17.55 -2.03 6.34
N PRO A 156 17.60 -0.68 6.47
CA PRO A 156 18.87 -0.01 6.73
C PRO A 156 19.44 -0.57 8.04
N GLY A 157 20.65 -1.11 7.98
CA GLY A 157 21.37 -1.61 9.17
C GLY A 157 21.69 -0.51 10.18
#